data_AF-A0A348PH28-F1
#
_entry.id   AF-A0A348PH28-F1
#
_cell.length_a   1.000
_cell.length_b   1.000
_cell.length_c   1.000
_cell.angle_alpha   90.00
_cell.angle_beta   90.00
_cell.angle_gamma   90.00
#
_symmetry.space_group_name_H-M   'P 1'
#
loop_
_entity.id
_entity.type
_entity.pdbx_description
1 polymer ?
#
loop_
_entity_poly.entity_id
_entity_poly.type
_entity_poly.pdbx_seq_one_letter_code
_entity_poly.pdbx_strand_id
1 'polypeptide(L)' 'HAGKDTGGSQFFVCHSREGTAHLDRKHTCFGKVTKGVEVVDKIKAGDKIVSIEVQD' A
#
# COMPACT_ATOMS: atom_id res chain seq x y z
N HIS A 1 5.44 2.93 -9.82
CA HIS A 1 6.79 3.41 -10.14
C HIS A 1 6.86 3.71 -11.62
N ALA A 2 7.40 4.86 -12.02
CA ALA A 2 7.55 5.25 -13.41
C ALA A 2 8.75 4.55 -14.11
N GLY A 3 9.21 3.42 -13.56
CA GLY A 3 10.38 2.68 -14.03
C GLY A 3 11.42 2.45 -12.92
N LYS A 4 12.56 1.92 -13.34
CA LYS A 4 13.73 1.68 -12.48
C LYS A 4 14.17 2.98 -11.81
N ASP A 5 14.55 2.92 -10.54
CA ASP A 5 15.10 4.03 -9.75
C ASP A 5 14.16 5.25 -9.54
N THR A 6 12.84 5.06 -9.71
CA THR A 6 11.81 6.08 -9.39
C THR A 6 11.04 5.79 -8.09
N GLY A 7 11.55 4.87 -7.28
CA GLY A 7 11.01 4.57 -5.95
C GLY A 7 11.24 5.72 -5.00
N GLY A 8 10.16 6.23 -4.40
CA GLY A 8 10.22 7.25 -3.35
C GLY A 8 9.59 6.73 -2.05
N SER A 9 8.98 7.63 -1.29
CA SER A 9 8.24 7.30 -0.07
C SER A 9 6.78 6.89 -0.30
N GLN A 10 6.32 6.85 -1.55
CA GLN A 10 4.96 6.44 -1.89
C GLN A 10 4.81 4.92 -1.73
N PHE A 11 3.74 4.50 -1.07
CA PHE A 11 3.34 3.11 -0.98
C PHE A 11 1.86 2.95 -1.28
N PHE A 12 1.44 1.70 -1.48
CA PHE A 12 0.06 1.33 -1.82
C PHE A 12 -0.43 0.24 -0.86
N VAL A 13 -1.71 0.30 -0.52
CA VAL A 13 -2.42 -0.78 0.17
C VAL A 13 -3.44 -1.37 -0.80
N CYS A 14 -3.34 -2.67 -1.04
CA CYS A 14 -4.25 -3.35 -1.97
C CYS A 14 -5.55 -3.70 -1.24
N HIS A 15 -6.70 -3.27 -1.78
CA HIS A 15 -8.02 -3.63 -1.23
C HIS A 15 -8.41 -5.08 -1.53
N SER A 16 -8.05 -5.59 -2.71
CA SER A 16 -8.35 -6.96 -3.09
C SER A 16 -7.23 -7.58 -3.93
N ARG A 17 -7.09 -8.90 -3.79
CA ARG A 17 -6.12 -9.69 -4.54
C ARG A 17 -6.50 -9.81 -6.01
N GLU A 18 -7.78 -10.05 -6.28
CA GLU A 18 -8.31 -10.19 -7.65
C GLU A 18 -8.06 -8.95 -8.48
N GLY A 19 -8.27 -7.77 -7.91
CA GLY A 19 -8.06 -6.49 -8.60
C GLY A 19 -6.58 -6.15 -8.83
N THR A 20 -5.66 -6.75 -8.07
CA THR A 20 -4.23 -6.34 -8.05
C THR A 20 -3.27 -7.41 -8.54
N ALA A 21 -3.75 -8.58 -8.98
CA ALA A 21 -2.91 -9.68 -9.46
C ALA A 21 -1.98 -9.32 -10.63
N HIS A 22 -2.41 -8.39 -11.48
CA HIS A 22 -1.62 -7.91 -12.62
C HIS A 22 -0.39 -7.06 -12.23
N LEU A 23 -0.27 -6.67 -10.95
CA LEU A 23 0.86 -5.91 -10.38
C LEU A 23 1.99 -6.82 -9.86
N ASP A 24 1.74 -8.13 -9.78
CA ASP A 24 2.73 -9.09 -9.30
C ASP A 24 4.01 -9.04 -10.11
N ARG A 25 5.14 -9.07 -9.40
CA ARG A 25 6.50 -8.95 -9.96
C ARG A 25 6.79 -7.62 -10.69
N LYS A 26 5.84 -6.68 -10.72
CA LYS A 26 6.02 -5.29 -11.21
C LYS A 26 6.24 -4.31 -10.06
N HIS A 27 5.83 -4.70 -8.86
CA HIS A 27 6.02 -3.93 -7.63
C HIS A 27 6.60 -4.84 -6.54
N THR A 28 7.43 -4.27 -5.68
CA THR A 28 7.97 -4.96 -4.50
C THR A 28 6.97 -4.89 -3.36
N CYS A 29 6.37 -6.03 -3.00
CA CYS A 29 5.60 -6.13 -1.75
C CYS A 29 6.55 -6.17 -0.55
N PHE A 30 6.39 -5.24 0.39
CA PHE A 30 7.25 -5.13 1.58
C PHE A 30 6.50 -5.33 2.91
N GLY A 31 5.18 -5.51 2.87
CA GLY A 31 4.36 -5.68 4.08
C GLY A 31 2.96 -6.23 3.77
N LYS A 32 2.25 -6.61 4.82
CA LYS A 32 0.87 -7.10 4.77
C LYS A 32 0.07 -6.53 5.95
N VAL A 33 -1.13 -6.03 5.68
CA VAL A 33 -2.05 -5.59 6.73
C VAL A 33 -2.49 -6.81 7.55
N THR A 34 -2.26 -6.78 8.86
CA THR A 34 -2.60 -7.89 9.78
C THR A 34 -3.82 -7.60 10.65
N LYS A 35 -4.21 -6.33 10.79
CA LYS A 35 -5.36 -5.85 11.56
C LYS A 35 -5.95 -4.60 10.89
N GLY A 36 -7.25 -4.35 11.07
CA GLY A 36 -7.89 -3.13 10.57
C GLY A 36 -8.07 -3.09 9.05
N VAL A 37 -8.21 -4.24 8.38
CA VAL A 37 -8.45 -4.31 6.93
C VAL A 37 -9.71 -3.53 6.54
N GLU A 38 -10.74 -3.56 7.39
CA GLU A 38 -11.99 -2.81 7.21
C GLU A 38 -11.82 -1.28 7.21
N VAL A 39 -10.68 -0.78 7.69
CA VAL A 39 -10.34 0.65 7.60
C VAL A 39 -9.89 1.01 6.20
N VAL A 40 -9.21 0.09 5.51
CA VAL A 40 -8.69 0.31 4.15
C VAL A 40 -9.84 0.70 3.21
N ASP A 41 -10.96 -0.03 3.28
CA ASP A 41 -12.16 0.24 2.47
C ASP A 41 -12.86 1.56 2.80
N LYS A 42 -12.55 2.19 3.94
CA LYS A 42 -13.13 3.47 4.36
C LYS A 42 -12.30 4.69 3.96
N ILE A 43 -11.05 4.49 3.51
CA ILE A 43 -10.15 5.57 3.10
C ILE A 43 -10.72 6.33 1.91
N LYS A 44 -10.71 7.66 1.98
CA LYS A 44 -11.16 8.56 0.92
C LYS A 44 -10.02 9.39 0.39
N ALA A 45 -10.18 9.88 -0.84
CA ALA A 45 -9.23 10.80 -1.44
C ALA A 45 -9.06 12.06 -0.56
N GLY A 46 -7.81 12.38 -0.23
CA GLY A 46 -7.46 13.51 0.62
C GLY A 46 -7.35 13.19 2.12
N ASP A 47 -7.68 11.97 2.55
CA ASP A 47 -7.41 11.54 3.92
C ASP A 47 -5.91 11.63 4.23
N LYS A 48 -5.59 12.10 5.44
CA LYS A 48 -4.22 12.32 5.88
C LYS A 48 -3.76 11.17 6.75
N ILE A 49 -2.54 10.70 6.49
CA ILE A 49 -1.80 9.89 7.45
C ILE A 49 -1.29 10.83 8.55
N VAL A 50 -1.75 10.63 9.79
CA VAL A 50 -1.39 11.48 10.94
C VAL A 50 -0.05 11.05 11.55
N SER A 51 0.21 9.74 11.65
CA SER A 51 1.46 9.18 12.15
C SER A 51 1.74 7.80 11.54
N ILE A 52 3.02 7.43 11.48
CA ILE A 52 3.51 6.08 11.15
C ILE A 52 4.60 5.74 12.17
N GLU A 53 4.48 4.58 12.81
CA GLU A 53 5.48 4.06 13.74
C GLU A 53 5.98 2.70 13.23
N VAL A 54 7.30 2.50 13.29
CA VAL A 54 7.96 1.22 13.01
C VAL A 54 8.51 0.70 14.32
N GLN A 55 8.20 -0.55 14.63
CA GLN A 55 8.63 -1.25 15.84
C GLN A 55 9.46 -2.46 15.40
N ASP A 56 10.50 -2.78 16.17
CA ASP A 56 11.37 -3.95 15.95
C ASP A 56 10.70 -5.27 16.37
#